data_AF-A0A2V9A6Y7-F1
#
_entry.id   AF-A0A2V9A6Y7-F1
#
_cell.length_a   1.000
_cell.length_b   1.000
_cell.length_c   1.000
_cell.angle_alpha   90.00
_cell.angle_beta   90.00
_cell.angle_gamma   90.00
#
_symmetry.space_group_name_H-M   'P 1'
#
loop_
_entity.id
_entity.type
_entity.pdbx_description
1 polymer ?
#
loop_
_entity_poly.entity_id
_entity_poly.type
_entity_poly.pdbx_seq_one_letter_code
_entity_poly.pdbx_strand_id
1 'polypeptide(L)'
;MEPRAIAAIVEKIARSPLSVSAYFKRHKLPFGRSRYFQYKAQLAANGLDGLVDGRSGGNRRELTAHAQGFIRGVHQENPQLSLRQIADRVESSCGIRVSRMTVSRCLRAVGLKVQWPLPVKAETIESSCGGFEIIGALALHLGWARHTAEMIVQERERFRRTAAYRGERVWRDREGRNRQGQFTGAYNRRAEICAQRFASVEDKRKGKNYSRMALFQSSEFVLERKCLGLLALPLITLNGLMRSANNPLGNALEHFCGYNYQHHTLDKFLRELKYLGISDRLLREQVWFWRQHWQEFESSGLPFLCYYVDGNTKPLWSKKRVKQNKVTMLGRVMGCLEQVFVHDAFGHPVYLETYAGKAPVGEHILGLFEKIEAALEGPGPPLRVRRVIVMDAASNGVATLRAFASQEKYHYITALDDNQWNPRKVIEEGRAKRYYYGEATLRECRLELEDSREKGYLVEVRAVRIDWDYGKRTVLITSLPKEVVGASLVVKAYFDRWPSEELQFKRMKSFACLNRVAGYGKKKLPEYVQER
;
A
#
# COMPACT_ATOMS: atom_id res chain seq x y z
N MET A 1 -32.86 6.12 -62.14
CA MET A 1 -32.10 5.88 -63.38
C MET A 1 -32.81 4.76 -64.10
N GLU A 2 -33.13 4.94 -65.37
CA GLU A 2 -33.90 3.95 -66.13
C GLU A 2 -33.18 2.58 -66.15
N PRO A 3 -33.89 1.45 -65.94
CA PRO A 3 -33.32 0.10 -65.95
C PRO A 3 -32.44 -0.18 -67.16
N ARG A 4 -32.84 0.30 -68.35
CA ARG A 4 -32.08 0.16 -69.60
C ARG A 4 -30.74 0.90 -69.57
N ALA A 5 -30.69 2.08 -68.94
CA ALA A 5 -29.45 2.84 -68.80
C ALA A 5 -28.47 2.16 -67.83
N ILE A 6 -28.97 1.54 -66.76
CA ILE A 6 -28.16 0.75 -65.83
C ILE A 6 -27.60 -0.48 -66.53
N ALA A 7 -28.43 -1.23 -67.27
CA ALA A 7 -28.02 -2.41 -67.99
C ALA A 7 -26.93 -2.12 -69.03
N ALA A 8 -27.08 -1.04 -69.81
CA ALA A 8 -26.08 -0.63 -70.80
C ALA A 8 -24.72 -0.30 -70.16
N ILE A 9 -24.71 0.34 -68.98
CA ILE A 9 -23.48 0.64 -68.24
C ILE A 9 -22.84 -0.66 -67.71
N VAL A 10 -23.63 -1.59 -67.17
CA VAL A 10 -23.14 -2.89 -66.69
C VAL A 10 -22.50 -3.70 -67.82
N GLU A 11 -23.12 -3.73 -68.99
CA GLU A 11 -22.61 -4.42 -70.18
C GLU A 11 -21.33 -3.77 -70.73
N LYS A 12 -21.27 -2.43 -70.75
CA LYS A 12 -20.07 -1.68 -71.17
C LYS A 12 -18.86 -1.92 -70.27
N ILE A 13 -19.08 -2.07 -68.96
CA ILE A 13 -18.02 -2.46 -68.01
C ILE A 13 -17.59 -3.92 -68.25
N ALA A 14 -18.54 -4.81 -68.52
CA ALA A 14 -18.26 -6.24 -68.74
C ALA A 14 -17.47 -6.53 -70.04
N ARG A 15 -17.66 -5.71 -71.09
CA ARG A 15 -16.94 -5.82 -72.38
C ARG A 15 -15.59 -5.08 -72.40
N SER A 16 -15.25 -4.34 -71.35
CA SER A 16 -13.98 -3.61 -71.30
C SER A 16 -12.81 -4.58 -71.06
N PRO A 17 -11.64 -4.36 -71.69
CA PRO A 17 -10.42 -5.11 -71.39
C PRO A 17 -9.81 -4.74 -70.01
N LEU A 18 -10.36 -3.75 -69.31
CA LEU A 18 -9.91 -3.33 -67.98
C LEU A 18 -10.57 -4.18 -66.88
N SER A 19 -9.86 -4.39 -65.77
CA SER A 19 -10.49 -4.94 -64.56
C SER A 19 -11.57 -3.99 -64.02
N VAL A 20 -12.63 -4.53 -63.41
CA VAL A 20 -13.73 -3.72 -62.84
C VAL A 20 -13.19 -2.65 -61.88
N SER A 21 -12.16 -2.94 -61.08
CA SER A 21 -11.52 -1.95 -60.20
C SER A 21 -10.87 -0.81 -60.99
N ALA A 22 -10.13 -1.13 -62.06
CA ALA A 22 -9.45 -0.13 -62.88
C ALA A 22 -10.45 0.72 -63.68
N TYR A 23 -11.53 0.11 -64.15
CA TYR A 23 -12.60 0.82 -64.87
C TYR A 23 -13.26 1.90 -63.99
N PHE A 24 -13.61 1.56 -62.74
CA PHE A 24 -14.20 2.50 -61.78
C PHE A 24 -13.24 3.59 -61.29
N LYS A 25 -11.92 3.33 -61.32
CA LYS A 25 -10.91 4.37 -61.04
C LYS A 25 -10.74 5.34 -62.22
N ARG A 26 -10.86 4.85 -63.45
CA ARG A 26 -10.64 5.63 -64.68
C ARG A 26 -11.88 6.41 -65.13
N HIS A 27 -13.09 5.93 -64.84
CA HIS A 27 -14.34 6.54 -65.28
C HIS A 27 -15.27 6.87 -64.11
N LYS A 28 -15.82 8.10 -64.08
CA LYS A 28 -16.89 8.49 -63.16
C LYS A 28 -18.21 7.85 -63.60
N LEU A 29 -18.68 6.87 -62.82
CA LEU A 29 -19.94 6.17 -63.06
C LEU A 29 -21.01 6.60 -62.06
N PRO A 30 -22.30 6.53 -62.45
CA PRO A 30 -23.42 7.03 -61.63
C PRO A 30 -23.80 6.10 -60.46
N PHE A 31 -23.11 4.97 -60.30
CA PHE A 31 -23.20 4.10 -59.13
C PHE A 31 -21.81 3.57 -58.78
N GLY A 32 -21.62 3.07 -57.56
CA GLY A 32 -20.35 2.53 -57.08
C GLY A 32 -20.14 1.05 -57.43
N ARG A 33 -18.90 0.57 -57.25
CA ARG A 33 -18.48 -0.81 -57.57
C ARG A 33 -19.34 -1.90 -56.92
N SER A 34 -19.75 -1.74 -55.66
CA SER A 34 -20.59 -2.75 -54.99
C SER A 34 -21.97 -2.88 -55.66
N ARG A 35 -22.53 -1.75 -56.14
CA ARG A 35 -23.81 -1.72 -56.85
C ARG A 35 -23.72 -2.34 -58.23
N TYR A 36 -22.55 -2.26 -58.89
CA TYR A 36 -22.30 -2.97 -60.15
C TYR A 36 -22.49 -4.48 -60.01
N PHE A 37 -21.91 -5.11 -59.00
CA PHE A 37 -22.06 -6.56 -58.80
C PHE A 37 -23.51 -6.94 -58.48
N GLN A 38 -24.22 -6.10 -57.73
CA GLN A 38 -25.64 -6.29 -57.45
C GLN A 38 -26.49 -6.20 -58.72
N TYR A 39 -26.31 -5.15 -59.53
CA TYR A 39 -27.04 -4.99 -60.79
C TYR A 39 -26.68 -6.07 -61.81
N LYS A 40 -25.42 -6.51 -61.87
CA LYS A 40 -25.00 -7.63 -62.72
C LYS A 40 -25.71 -8.92 -62.31
N ALA A 41 -25.80 -9.22 -61.01
CA ALA A 41 -26.49 -10.40 -60.51
C ALA A 41 -28.01 -10.33 -60.75
N GLN A 42 -28.64 -9.17 -60.50
CA GLN A 42 -30.08 -8.96 -60.73
C GLN A 42 -30.45 -9.04 -62.21
N LEU A 43 -29.63 -8.45 -63.09
CA LEU A 43 -29.83 -8.51 -64.54
C LEU A 43 -29.67 -9.95 -65.08
N ALA A 44 -28.73 -10.73 -64.52
CA ALA A 44 -28.55 -12.13 -64.89
C ALA A 44 -29.70 -13.03 -64.41
N ALA A 45 -30.26 -12.76 -63.22
CA ALA A 45 -31.33 -13.57 -62.64
C ALA A 45 -32.72 -13.24 -63.22
N ASN A 46 -33.03 -11.95 -63.38
CA ASN A 46 -34.40 -11.47 -63.60
C ASN A 46 -34.52 -10.49 -64.79
N GLY A 47 -33.49 -10.38 -65.63
CA GLY A 47 -33.48 -9.46 -66.77
C GLY A 47 -33.62 -7.98 -66.36
N LEU A 48 -34.16 -7.15 -67.25
CA LEU A 48 -34.36 -5.71 -67.01
C LEU A 48 -35.35 -5.43 -65.86
N ASP A 49 -36.32 -6.32 -65.64
CA ASP A 49 -37.34 -6.17 -64.59
C ASP A 49 -36.73 -6.26 -63.19
N GLY A 50 -35.63 -7.01 -63.02
CA GLY A 50 -34.86 -7.06 -61.78
C GLY A 50 -34.17 -5.74 -61.40
N LEU A 51 -34.08 -4.77 -62.33
CA LEU A 51 -33.48 -3.46 -62.11
C LEU A 51 -34.52 -2.35 -61.83
N VAL A 52 -35.82 -2.68 -61.85
CA VAL A 52 -36.91 -1.76 -61.50
C VAL A 52 -36.96 -1.58 -59.99
N ASP A 53 -37.08 -0.33 -59.51
CA ASP A 53 -37.16 -0.02 -58.08
C ASP A 53 -38.52 -0.43 -57.50
N GLY A 54 -38.59 -1.59 -56.84
CA GLY A 54 -39.81 -2.14 -56.24
C GLY A 54 -40.29 -1.45 -54.94
N ARG A 55 -39.73 -0.30 -54.57
CA ARG A 55 -40.07 0.42 -53.32
C ARG A 55 -41.43 1.13 -53.33
N SER A 56 -42.12 1.20 -54.47
CA SER A 56 -43.44 1.82 -54.62
C SER A 56 -44.63 0.90 -54.30
N GLY A 57 -44.40 -0.41 -54.08
CA GLY A 57 -45.40 -1.32 -53.53
C GLY A 57 -45.37 -1.31 -52.00
N GLY A 58 -46.24 -0.51 -51.38
CA GLY A 58 -46.25 -0.19 -49.95
C GLY A 58 -45.86 -1.33 -48.99
N ASN A 59 -45.00 -1.00 -48.01
CA ASN A 59 -44.47 -1.87 -46.97
C ASN A 59 -45.50 -2.89 -46.44
N ARG A 60 -45.17 -4.19 -46.43
CA ARG A 60 -45.78 -5.21 -45.55
C ARG A 60 -45.81 -4.63 -44.13
N ARG A 61 -46.97 -4.17 -43.65
CA ARG A 61 -47.09 -3.62 -42.29
C ARG A 61 -47.04 -4.80 -41.31
N GLU A 62 -45.94 -4.91 -40.57
CA GLU A 62 -45.76 -5.91 -39.49
C GLU A 62 -46.77 -5.77 -38.34
N LEU A 63 -47.51 -4.66 -38.27
CA LEU A 63 -48.42 -4.33 -37.17
C LEU A 63 -49.86 -4.13 -37.66
N THR A 64 -50.81 -4.86 -37.07
CA THR A 64 -52.25 -4.65 -37.27
C THR A 64 -52.73 -3.37 -36.58
N ALA A 65 -53.86 -2.80 -37.03
CA ALA A 65 -54.45 -1.61 -36.42
C ALA A 65 -54.80 -1.84 -34.93
N HIS A 66 -55.25 -3.06 -34.59
CA HIS A 66 -55.51 -3.49 -33.22
C HIS A 66 -54.24 -3.44 -32.35
N ALA A 67 -53.14 -4.02 -32.82
CA ALA A 67 -51.86 -4.00 -32.09
C ALA A 67 -51.30 -2.58 -31.90
N GLN A 68 -51.51 -1.70 -32.88
CA GLN A 68 -51.13 -0.28 -32.75
C GLN A 68 -51.98 0.43 -31.69
N GLY A 69 -53.29 0.17 -31.64
CA GLY A 69 -54.19 0.68 -30.60
C GLY A 69 -53.79 0.19 -29.21
N PHE A 70 -53.49 -1.11 -29.08
CA PHE A 70 -53.05 -1.73 -27.82
C PHE A 70 -51.74 -1.12 -27.29
N ILE A 71 -50.74 -0.93 -28.17
CA ILE A 71 -49.47 -0.26 -27.81
C ILE A 71 -49.73 1.12 -27.21
N ARG A 72 -50.65 1.90 -27.79
CA ARG A 72 -50.99 3.24 -27.31
C ARG A 72 -51.69 3.19 -25.96
N GLY A 73 -52.67 2.29 -25.80
CA GLY A 73 -53.40 2.11 -24.54
C GLY A 73 -52.47 1.74 -23.39
N VAL A 74 -51.58 0.77 -23.59
CA VAL A 74 -50.60 0.34 -22.59
C VAL A 74 -49.65 1.49 -22.20
N HIS A 75 -49.20 2.28 -23.17
CA HIS A 75 -48.34 3.44 -22.90
C HIS A 75 -49.08 4.57 -22.17
N GLN A 76 -50.36 4.79 -22.47
CA GLN A 76 -51.18 5.80 -21.78
C GLN A 76 -51.50 5.40 -20.34
N GLU A 77 -51.78 4.12 -20.10
CA GLU A 77 -52.03 3.57 -18.76
C GLU A 77 -50.79 3.67 -17.86
N ASN A 78 -49.60 3.37 -18.40
CA ASN A 78 -48.35 3.47 -17.67
C ASN A 78 -47.19 3.97 -18.56
N PRO A 79 -46.95 5.30 -18.58
CA PRO A 79 -45.90 5.91 -19.40
C PRO A 79 -44.46 5.53 -19.05
N GLN A 80 -44.25 4.87 -17.89
CA GLN A 80 -42.93 4.46 -17.38
C GLN A 80 -42.51 3.06 -17.85
N LEU A 81 -43.39 2.32 -18.55
CA LEU A 81 -43.05 1.01 -19.07
C LEU A 81 -41.96 1.10 -20.14
N SER A 82 -40.97 0.21 -20.04
CA SER A 82 -39.95 0.09 -21.08
C SER A 82 -40.54 -0.44 -22.38
N LEU A 83 -39.93 -0.07 -23.51
CA LEU A 83 -40.29 -0.59 -24.84
C LEU A 83 -40.29 -2.12 -24.93
N ARG A 84 -39.47 -2.79 -24.10
CA ARG A 84 -39.46 -4.26 -24.02
C ARG A 84 -40.74 -4.77 -23.38
N GLN A 85 -41.11 -4.22 -22.23
CA GLN A 85 -42.32 -4.63 -21.51
C GLN A 85 -43.58 -4.39 -22.34
N ILE A 86 -43.63 -3.29 -23.09
CA ILE A 86 -44.75 -3.04 -24.01
C ILE A 86 -44.76 -4.09 -25.13
N ALA A 87 -43.60 -4.44 -25.70
CA ALA A 87 -43.50 -5.49 -26.71
C ALA A 87 -43.95 -6.87 -26.18
N ASP A 88 -43.52 -7.23 -24.97
CA ASP A 88 -43.88 -8.51 -24.33
C ASP A 88 -45.40 -8.57 -24.05
N ARG A 89 -46.02 -7.44 -23.67
CA ARG A 89 -47.49 -7.33 -23.53
C ARG A 89 -48.22 -7.44 -24.85
N VAL A 90 -47.70 -6.86 -25.93
CA VAL A 90 -48.28 -7.01 -27.27
C VAL A 90 -48.21 -8.46 -27.74
N GLU A 91 -47.10 -9.15 -27.50
CA GLU A 91 -46.96 -10.58 -27.81
C GLU A 91 -47.97 -11.41 -27.00
N SER A 92 -48.10 -11.13 -25.71
CA SER A 92 -49.02 -11.86 -24.81
C SER A 92 -50.50 -11.62 -25.13
N SER A 93 -50.89 -10.38 -25.46
CA SER A 93 -52.31 -10.00 -25.64
C SER A 93 -52.78 -9.97 -27.09
N CYS A 94 -51.89 -9.69 -28.05
CA CYS A 94 -52.22 -9.64 -29.47
C CYS A 94 -51.66 -10.82 -30.26
N GLY A 95 -50.83 -11.69 -29.67
CA GLY A 95 -50.22 -12.84 -30.34
C GLY A 95 -49.18 -12.49 -31.41
N ILE A 96 -48.76 -11.22 -31.46
CA ILE A 96 -47.81 -10.71 -32.48
C ILE A 96 -46.51 -10.34 -31.79
N ARG A 97 -45.43 -11.00 -32.17
CA ARG A 97 -44.09 -10.66 -31.69
C ARG A 97 -43.61 -9.39 -32.36
N VAL A 98 -43.35 -8.35 -31.57
CA VAL A 98 -42.90 -7.04 -32.07
C VAL A 98 -41.54 -6.66 -31.48
N SER A 99 -40.70 -6.02 -32.28
CA SER A 99 -39.42 -5.51 -31.78
C SER A 99 -39.62 -4.22 -30.96
N ARG A 100 -38.68 -3.91 -30.05
CA ARG A 100 -38.66 -2.63 -29.32
C ARG A 100 -38.66 -1.42 -30.25
N MET A 101 -38.00 -1.54 -31.41
CA MET A 101 -37.94 -0.49 -32.43
C MET A 101 -39.30 -0.27 -33.10
N THR A 102 -40.04 -1.35 -33.32
CA THR A 102 -41.39 -1.34 -33.89
C THR A 102 -42.38 -0.65 -32.93
N VAL A 103 -42.31 -0.95 -31.62
CA VAL A 103 -43.08 -0.25 -30.58
C VAL A 103 -42.71 1.24 -30.53
N SER A 104 -41.41 1.56 -30.52
CA SER A 104 -40.93 2.95 -30.51
C SER A 104 -41.42 3.75 -31.71
N ARG A 105 -41.42 3.15 -32.90
CA ARG A 105 -41.90 3.77 -34.13
C ARG A 105 -43.42 4.00 -34.09
N CYS A 106 -44.18 3.04 -33.55
CA CYS A 106 -45.62 3.17 -33.37
C CYS A 106 -46.00 4.34 -32.45
N LEU A 107 -45.31 4.49 -31.31
CA LEU A 107 -45.53 5.60 -30.37
C LEU A 107 -45.11 6.95 -30.97
N ARG A 108 -43.95 7.00 -31.62
CA ARG A 108 -43.47 8.24 -32.28
C ARG A 108 -44.37 8.71 -33.41
N ALA A 109 -44.96 7.80 -34.18
CA ALA A 109 -45.85 8.13 -35.28
C ALA A 109 -47.10 8.93 -34.84
N VAL A 110 -47.46 8.88 -33.55
CA VAL A 110 -48.57 9.64 -32.96
C VAL A 110 -48.12 10.68 -31.94
N GLY A 111 -46.84 11.06 -31.96
CA GLY A 111 -46.30 12.10 -31.08
C GLY A 111 -46.12 11.69 -29.61
N LEU A 112 -46.31 10.42 -29.26
CA LEU A 112 -46.07 9.94 -27.90
C LEU A 112 -44.57 9.75 -27.66
N LYS A 113 -44.03 10.47 -26.66
CA LYS A 113 -42.64 10.30 -26.21
C LYS A 113 -42.57 9.21 -25.15
N VAL A 114 -41.66 8.27 -25.34
CA VAL A 114 -41.31 7.27 -24.31
C VAL A 114 -40.58 8.00 -23.20
N GLN A 115 -41.14 8.01 -21.99
CA GLN A 115 -40.39 8.42 -20.81
C GLN A 115 -39.54 7.22 -20.40
N TRP A 116 -38.23 7.33 -20.59
CA TRP A 116 -37.33 6.32 -20.06
C TRP A 116 -37.44 6.38 -18.53
N PRO A 117 -37.60 5.24 -17.84
CA PRO A 117 -37.50 5.25 -16.39
C PRO A 117 -36.14 5.84 -16.06
N LEU A 118 -36.14 6.97 -15.34
CA LEU A 118 -34.93 7.54 -14.77
C LEU A 118 -34.26 6.39 -14.01
N PRO A 119 -32.98 6.04 -14.28
CA PRO A 119 -32.29 5.08 -13.45
C PRO A 119 -32.44 5.59 -12.02
N VAL A 120 -32.95 4.75 -11.13
CA VAL A 120 -33.01 5.05 -9.69
C VAL A 120 -31.60 5.52 -9.35
N LYS A 121 -31.43 6.81 -9.02
CA LYS A 121 -30.15 7.31 -8.56
C LYS A 121 -29.77 6.40 -7.41
N ALA A 122 -28.66 5.66 -7.56
CA ALA A 122 -28.10 4.92 -6.45
C ALA A 122 -28.05 5.92 -5.29
N GLU A 123 -28.58 5.53 -4.14
CA GLU A 123 -28.57 6.39 -2.96
C GLU A 123 -27.11 6.76 -2.70
N THR A 124 -26.74 8.01 -2.97
CA THR A 124 -25.38 8.48 -2.76
C THR A 124 -25.23 8.60 -1.25
N ILE A 125 -24.62 7.58 -0.63
CA ILE A 125 -24.27 7.62 0.77
C ILE A 125 -23.03 8.51 0.88
N GLU A 126 -23.20 9.72 1.40
CA GLU A 126 -22.08 10.57 1.78
C GLU A 126 -21.44 10.03 3.06
N SER A 127 -20.32 9.32 2.91
CA SER A 127 -19.49 8.91 4.05
C SER A 127 -18.42 9.95 4.32
N SER A 128 -18.40 10.48 5.55
CA SER A 128 -17.34 11.37 6.04
C SER A 128 -15.96 10.70 6.05
N CYS A 129 -15.91 9.37 5.91
CA CYS A 129 -14.68 8.57 5.93
C CYS A 129 -14.53 7.67 4.69
N GLY A 130 -15.09 8.04 3.53
CA GLY A 130 -15.08 7.19 2.33
C GLY A 130 -13.68 6.71 1.89
N GLY A 131 -12.65 7.55 2.03
CA GLY A 131 -11.25 7.14 1.77
C GLY A 131 -10.76 6.03 2.71
N PHE A 132 -11.25 6.01 3.96
CA PHE A 132 -10.95 4.93 4.89
C PHE A 132 -11.72 3.65 4.55
N GLU A 133 -12.94 3.76 4.01
CA GLU A 133 -13.74 2.57 3.60
C GLU A 133 -13.04 1.81 2.50
N ILE A 134 -12.41 2.54 1.57
CA ILE A 134 -11.55 1.95 0.54
C ILE A 134 -10.38 1.17 1.17
N ILE A 135 -9.69 1.74 2.17
CA ILE A 135 -8.57 1.05 2.84
C ILE A 135 -9.05 -0.20 3.57
N GLY A 136 -10.17 -0.13 4.29
CA GLY A 136 -10.75 -1.28 4.97
C GLY A 136 -11.18 -2.38 4.00
N ALA A 137 -11.84 -1.99 2.91
CA ALA A 137 -12.23 -2.90 1.84
C ALA A 137 -11.03 -3.56 1.16
N LEU A 138 -9.95 -2.80 0.90
CA LEU A 138 -8.70 -3.35 0.38
C LEU A 138 -8.06 -4.34 1.37
N ALA A 139 -8.01 -4.01 2.66
CA ALA A 139 -7.47 -4.90 3.68
C ALA A 139 -8.27 -6.23 3.78
N LEU A 140 -9.59 -6.18 3.60
CA LEU A 140 -10.44 -7.37 3.52
C LEU A 140 -10.23 -8.13 2.21
N HIS A 141 -10.21 -7.44 1.07
CA HIS A 141 -10.05 -8.02 -0.25
C HIS A 141 -8.71 -8.75 -0.41
N LEU A 142 -7.62 -8.14 0.07
CA LEU A 142 -6.29 -8.74 0.07
C LEU A 142 -6.13 -9.83 1.14
N GLY A 143 -7.10 -9.98 2.06
CA GLY A 143 -7.05 -10.99 3.11
C GLY A 143 -6.16 -10.63 4.31
N TRP A 144 -5.76 -9.35 4.46
CA TRP A 144 -4.88 -8.90 5.55
C TRP A 144 -5.45 -9.17 6.95
N ALA A 145 -6.74 -8.89 7.13
CA ALA A 145 -7.40 -9.07 8.43
C ALA A 145 -7.44 -10.54 8.85
N ARG A 146 -7.80 -11.42 7.90
CA ARG A 146 -7.81 -12.87 8.06
C ARG A 146 -6.41 -13.40 8.34
N HIS A 147 -5.44 -13.07 7.49
CA HIS A 147 -4.05 -13.46 7.68
C HIS A 147 -3.53 -13.07 9.07
N THR A 148 -3.75 -11.82 9.50
CA THR A 148 -3.32 -11.34 10.82
C THR A 148 -4.01 -12.11 11.97
N ALA A 149 -5.30 -12.43 11.83
CA ALA A 149 -6.04 -13.19 12.83
C ALA A 149 -5.59 -14.65 12.91
N GLU A 150 -5.41 -15.33 11.77
CA GLU A 150 -4.87 -16.68 11.67
C GLU A 150 -3.50 -16.77 12.36
N MET A 151 -2.63 -15.79 12.12
CA MET A 151 -1.32 -15.69 12.77
C MET A 151 -1.42 -15.59 14.30
N ILE A 152 -2.37 -14.80 14.81
CA ILE A 152 -2.64 -14.70 16.25
C ILE A 152 -3.15 -16.03 16.80
N VAL A 153 -4.05 -16.72 16.08
CA VAL A 153 -4.57 -18.04 16.48
C VAL A 153 -3.44 -19.06 16.55
N GLN A 154 -2.60 -19.13 15.51
CA GLN A 154 -1.47 -20.05 15.49
C GLN A 154 -0.49 -19.80 16.64
N GLU A 155 -0.19 -18.54 16.95
CA GLU A 155 0.69 -18.22 18.09
C GLU A 155 0.02 -18.55 19.44
N ARG A 156 -1.29 -18.37 19.57
CA ARG A 156 -2.04 -18.83 20.76
C ARG A 156 -1.92 -20.33 20.95
N GLU A 157 -2.13 -21.12 19.89
CA GLU A 157 -2.05 -22.59 19.98
C GLU A 157 -0.63 -23.07 20.27
N ARG A 158 0.39 -22.41 19.69
CA ARG A 158 1.79 -22.63 20.07
C ARG A 158 2.03 -22.30 21.55
N PHE A 159 1.54 -21.15 22.02
CA PHE A 159 1.73 -20.69 23.40
C PHE A 159 1.06 -21.63 24.42
N ARG A 160 -0.11 -22.19 24.10
CA ARG A 160 -0.80 -23.19 24.94
C ARG A 160 0.06 -24.41 25.28
N ARG A 161 1.04 -24.73 24.43
CA ARG A 161 1.96 -25.86 24.64
C ARG A 161 3.12 -25.53 25.58
N THR A 162 3.32 -24.26 25.93
CA THR A 162 4.45 -23.81 26.77
C THR A 162 4.22 -24.09 28.26
N ALA A 163 5.31 -24.20 29.02
CA ALA A 163 5.26 -24.33 30.48
C ALA A 163 4.58 -23.12 31.15
N ALA A 164 4.70 -21.92 30.56
CA ALA A 164 4.07 -20.70 31.08
C ALA A 164 2.53 -20.81 31.09
N TYR A 165 1.94 -21.45 30.09
CA TYR A 165 0.50 -21.71 30.03
C TYR A 165 0.07 -22.88 30.92
N ARG A 166 0.85 -23.97 30.96
CA ARG A 166 0.54 -25.15 31.78
C ARG A 166 0.70 -24.90 33.28
N GLY A 167 1.63 -24.03 33.66
CA GLY A 167 1.88 -23.62 35.05
C GLY A 167 0.94 -22.54 35.57
N GLU A 168 -0.13 -22.21 34.83
CA GLU A 168 -1.12 -21.21 35.24
C GLU A 168 -1.80 -21.62 36.55
N ARG A 169 -1.69 -20.75 37.56
CA ARG A 169 -2.49 -20.89 38.78
C ARG A 169 -3.87 -20.25 38.55
N VAL A 170 -4.91 -21.06 38.63
CA VAL A 170 -6.30 -20.57 38.61
C VAL A 170 -6.64 -20.05 40.01
N TRP A 171 -6.22 -18.83 40.31
CA TRP A 171 -6.61 -18.13 41.53
C TRP A 171 -7.69 -17.08 41.23
N ARG A 172 -8.78 -17.08 42.01
CA ARG A 172 -9.84 -16.07 41.92
C ARG A 172 -9.54 -14.95 42.90
N ASP A 173 -8.87 -13.91 42.42
CA ASP A 173 -8.73 -12.65 43.16
C ASP A 173 -10.09 -11.97 43.30
N ARG A 174 -10.71 -12.06 44.49
CA ARG A 174 -11.97 -11.38 44.79
C ARG A 174 -11.77 -10.03 45.46
N GLU A 175 -10.57 -9.75 45.94
CA GLU A 175 -10.28 -8.57 46.73
C GLU A 175 -10.34 -7.31 45.85
N GLY A 176 -11.07 -6.30 46.34
CA GLY A 176 -11.29 -5.05 45.61
C GLY A 176 -12.23 -5.19 44.41
N ARG A 177 -13.01 -6.26 44.28
CA ARG A 177 -14.05 -6.40 43.24
C ARG A 177 -15.46 -6.20 43.79
N ASN A 178 -16.37 -5.71 42.96
CA ASN A 178 -17.80 -5.67 43.31
C ASN A 178 -18.47 -7.05 43.09
N ARG A 179 -19.77 -7.15 43.39
CA ARG A 179 -20.56 -8.39 43.26
C ARG A 179 -20.60 -8.92 41.82
N GLN A 180 -20.48 -8.03 40.83
CA GLN A 180 -20.40 -8.37 39.41
C GLN A 180 -18.97 -8.75 38.95
N GLY A 181 -17.99 -8.77 39.85
CA GLY A 181 -16.60 -9.12 39.55
C GLY A 181 -15.78 -8.01 38.89
N GLN A 182 -16.30 -6.79 38.84
CA GLN A 182 -15.63 -5.61 38.29
C GLN A 182 -14.64 -5.03 39.32
N PHE A 183 -13.51 -4.53 38.85
CA PHE A 183 -12.51 -3.87 39.71
C PHE A 183 -13.07 -2.57 40.29
N THR A 184 -12.93 -2.37 41.60
CA THR A 184 -13.32 -1.14 42.30
C THR A 184 -12.10 -0.23 42.51
N GLY A 185 -12.33 0.98 43.01
CA GLY A 185 -11.25 1.88 43.43
C GLY A 185 -10.31 1.26 44.48
N ALA A 186 -10.82 0.34 45.31
CA ALA A 186 -10.00 -0.37 46.29
C ALA A 186 -8.95 -1.26 45.62
N TYR A 187 -9.32 -1.98 44.56
CA TYR A 187 -8.38 -2.79 43.78
C TYR A 187 -7.23 -1.95 43.21
N ASN A 188 -7.55 -0.78 42.65
CA ASN A 188 -6.55 0.11 42.07
C ASN A 188 -5.60 0.76 43.09
N ARG A 189 -5.94 0.74 44.39
CA ARG A 189 -5.11 1.28 45.48
C ARG A 189 -4.22 0.23 46.14
N ARG A 190 -4.39 -1.06 45.82
CA ARG A 190 -3.54 -2.14 46.34
C ARG A 190 -2.07 -1.92 45.97
N ALA A 191 -1.17 -2.13 46.94
CA ALA A 191 0.25 -1.79 46.81
C ALA A 191 0.91 -2.58 45.67
N GLU A 192 0.61 -3.87 45.58
CA GLU A 192 1.07 -4.80 44.55
C GLU A 192 0.55 -4.42 43.14
N ILE A 193 -0.68 -3.92 43.03
CA ILE A 193 -1.25 -3.46 41.75
C ILE A 193 -0.58 -2.14 41.31
N CYS A 194 -0.41 -1.21 42.26
CA CYS A 194 0.30 0.04 42.03
C CYS A 194 1.74 -0.18 41.60
N ALA A 195 2.44 -1.12 42.25
CA ALA A 195 3.82 -1.50 41.90
C ALA A 195 3.92 -2.08 40.48
N GLN A 196 2.96 -2.92 40.08
CA GLN A 196 2.93 -3.56 38.77
C GLN A 196 2.47 -2.63 37.63
N ARG A 197 1.81 -1.49 37.92
CA ARG A 197 1.23 -0.58 36.91
C ARG A 197 2.24 -0.20 35.82
N PHE A 198 3.47 0.11 36.23
CA PHE A 198 4.53 0.55 35.33
C PHE A 198 5.58 -0.52 35.03
N ALA A 199 5.43 -1.74 35.56
CA ALA A 199 6.38 -2.82 35.34
C ALA A 199 6.58 -3.14 33.85
N SER A 200 7.73 -3.76 33.56
CA SER A 200 8.08 -4.26 32.22
C SER A 200 7.06 -5.28 31.72
N VAL A 201 7.01 -5.53 30.41
CA VAL A 201 6.09 -6.53 29.86
C VAL A 201 6.48 -7.92 30.36
N GLU A 202 7.78 -8.19 30.49
CA GLU A 202 8.35 -9.43 31.00
C GLU A 202 7.92 -9.68 32.44
N ASP A 203 7.96 -8.66 33.30
CA ASP A 203 7.50 -8.78 34.68
C ASP A 203 5.98 -8.93 34.74
N LYS A 204 5.25 -8.23 33.88
CA LYS A 204 3.79 -8.35 33.79
C LYS A 204 3.32 -9.69 33.26
N ARG A 205 4.16 -10.48 32.56
CA ARG A 205 3.84 -11.83 32.11
C ARG A 205 3.88 -12.85 33.26
N LYS A 206 4.71 -12.61 34.29
CA LYS A 206 4.85 -13.52 35.43
C LYS A 206 3.53 -13.67 36.18
N GLY A 207 3.11 -14.92 36.40
CA GLY A 207 1.90 -15.24 37.17
C GLY A 207 0.58 -14.82 36.50
N LYS A 208 0.59 -14.49 35.20
CA LYS A 208 -0.66 -14.23 34.46
C LYS A 208 -1.42 -15.52 34.20
N ASN A 209 -2.73 -15.41 34.26
CA ASN A 209 -3.65 -16.45 33.84
C ASN A 209 -4.10 -16.13 32.40
N TYR A 210 -3.49 -16.79 31.41
CA TYR A 210 -3.74 -16.52 30.00
C TYR A 210 -5.02 -17.19 29.53
N SER A 211 -5.40 -18.35 30.08
CA SER A 211 -6.68 -19.02 29.78
C SER A 211 -7.93 -18.14 30.00
N ARG A 212 -7.83 -17.13 30.89
CA ARG A 212 -8.88 -16.14 31.15
C ARG A 212 -8.80 -14.86 30.33
N MET A 213 -7.75 -14.67 29.54
CA MET A 213 -7.61 -13.49 28.67
C MET A 213 -8.60 -13.58 27.50
N ALA A 214 -9.16 -12.44 27.10
CA ALA A 214 -10.14 -12.41 26.02
C ALA A 214 -9.50 -12.89 24.70
N LEU A 215 -8.22 -12.59 24.50
CA LEU A 215 -7.40 -13.08 23.39
C LEU A 215 -7.46 -14.61 23.26
N PHE A 216 -7.38 -15.36 24.36
CA PHE A 216 -7.37 -16.83 24.36
C PHE A 216 -8.75 -17.47 24.25
N GLN A 217 -9.81 -16.67 24.36
CA GLN A 217 -11.22 -17.10 24.28
C GLN A 217 -11.91 -16.61 23.00
N SER A 218 -11.36 -15.60 22.33
CA SER A 218 -11.93 -15.04 21.10
C SER A 218 -11.82 -16.05 19.95
N SER A 219 -12.87 -16.15 19.14
CA SER A 219 -12.80 -16.81 17.84
C SER A 219 -11.94 -16.02 16.86
N GLU A 220 -11.50 -16.67 15.78
CA GLU A 220 -10.75 -16.02 14.70
C GLU A 220 -11.50 -14.83 14.09
N PHE A 221 -12.79 -14.98 13.79
CA PHE A 221 -13.65 -13.90 13.31
C PHE A 221 -13.62 -12.65 14.24
N VAL A 222 -13.66 -12.85 15.56
CA VAL A 222 -13.56 -11.73 16.51
C VAL A 222 -12.18 -11.09 16.48
N LEU A 223 -11.12 -11.86 16.24
CA LEU A 223 -9.76 -11.34 16.09
C LEU A 223 -9.60 -10.54 14.80
N GLU A 224 -10.16 -11.00 13.68
CA GLU A 224 -10.16 -10.26 12.41
C GLU A 224 -10.77 -8.86 12.59
N ARG A 225 -11.95 -8.82 13.21
CA ARG A 225 -12.69 -7.58 13.49
C ARG A 225 -11.89 -6.64 14.38
N LYS A 226 -11.22 -7.16 15.41
CA LYS A 226 -10.31 -6.36 16.25
C LYS A 226 -9.08 -5.87 15.48
N CYS A 227 -8.51 -6.67 14.57
CA CYS A 227 -7.39 -6.26 13.73
C CYS A 227 -7.77 -5.10 12.79
N LEU A 228 -8.95 -5.17 12.17
CA LEU A 228 -9.51 -4.05 11.40
C LEU A 228 -9.71 -2.80 12.27
N GLY A 229 -10.22 -2.98 13.50
CA GLY A 229 -10.33 -1.87 14.46
C GLY A 229 -8.99 -1.23 14.82
N LEU A 230 -7.90 -2.01 14.84
CA LEU A 230 -6.54 -1.47 15.03
C LEU A 230 -6.01 -0.77 13.78
N LEU A 231 -6.27 -1.30 12.58
CA LEU A 231 -5.92 -0.66 11.31
C LEU A 231 -6.56 0.72 11.18
N ALA A 232 -7.77 0.86 11.71
CA ALA A 232 -8.54 2.10 11.76
C ALA A 232 -7.95 3.18 12.67
N LEU A 233 -7.14 2.82 13.67
CA LEU A 233 -6.78 3.71 14.78
C LEU A 233 -6.19 5.05 14.32
N PRO A 234 -5.24 5.11 13.36
CA PRO A 234 -4.71 6.39 12.89
C PRO A 234 -5.79 7.35 12.38
N LEU A 235 -6.83 6.79 11.74
CA LEU A 235 -7.90 7.53 11.08
C LEU A 235 -8.96 8.00 12.07
N ILE A 236 -9.40 7.13 12.98
CA ILE A 236 -10.46 7.47 13.93
C ILE A 236 -9.97 8.28 15.13
N THR A 237 -8.67 8.29 15.38
CA THR A 237 -8.10 9.09 16.49
C THR A 237 -7.56 10.43 16.01
N LEU A 238 -7.16 10.56 14.73
CA LEU A 238 -6.49 11.73 14.10
C LEU A 238 -5.22 12.22 14.81
N ASN A 239 -4.93 11.68 15.98
CA ASN A 239 -3.94 12.14 16.92
C ASN A 239 -3.19 10.92 17.52
N GLY A 240 -3.46 9.71 17.06
CA GLY A 240 -2.83 8.46 17.54
C GLY A 240 -3.14 8.10 18.99
N LEU A 241 -3.98 8.86 19.71
CA LEU A 241 -4.37 8.57 21.08
C LEU A 241 -5.55 7.60 21.05
N MET A 242 -5.32 6.35 21.45
CA MET A 242 -6.40 5.35 21.55
C MET A 242 -7.62 5.84 22.34
N ARG A 243 -7.44 6.71 23.32
CA ARG A 243 -8.56 7.29 24.10
C ARG A 243 -9.55 8.07 23.22
N SER A 244 -9.08 8.66 22.12
CA SER A 244 -9.92 9.39 21.18
C SER A 244 -10.80 8.47 20.32
N ALA A 245 -10.62 7.14 20.39
CA ALA A 245 -11.55 6.19 19.77
C ALA A 245 -12.96 6.23 20.37
N ASN A 246 -13.15 6.89 21.52
CA ASN A 246 -14.48 7.10 22.09
C ASN A 246 -15.15 8.40 21.62
N ASN A 247 -14.47 9.21 20.80
CA ASN A 247 -15.05 10.43 20.24
C ASN A 247 -16.04 10.06 19.11
N PRO A 248 -16.88 11.00 18.63
CA PRO A 248 -17.87 10.72 17.57
C PRO A 248 -17.28 10.05 16.32
N LEU A 249 -16.05 10.40 15.93
CA LEU A 249 -15.36 9.77 14.80
C LEU A 249 -15.07 8.28 15.02
N GLY A 250 -14.92 7.85 16.27
CA GLY A 250 -14.75 6.45 16.65
C GLY A 250 -15.96 5.59 16.36
N ASN A 251 -17.17 6.17 16.30
CA ASN A 251 -18.40 5.44 15.91
C ASN A 251 -18.29 4.87 14.49
N ALA A 252 -17.43 5.45 13.66
CA ALA A 252 -17.20 4.95 12.31
C ALA A 252 -16.64 3.50 12.32
N LEU A 253 -16.01 3.05 13.41
CA LEU A 253 -15.56 1.65 13.58
C LEU A 253 -16.65 0.62 13.33
N GLU A 254 -17.91 0.93 13.64
CA GLU A 254 -19.02 0.03 13.37
C GLU A 254 -19.13 -0.32 11.88
N HIS A 255 -18.93 0.65 11.01
CA HIS A 255 -18.95 0.46 9.57
C HIS A 255 -17.70 -0.29 9.07
N PHE A 256 -16.53 -0.01 9.65
CA PHE A 256 -15.27 -0.62 9.20
C PHE A 256 -15.04 -2.04 9.66
N CYS A 257 -15.33 -2.29 10.93
CA CYS A 257 -15.01 -3.54 11.59
C CYS A 257 -16.25 -4.20 12.17
N GLY A 258 -17.46 -3.77 11.81
CA GLY A 258 -18.73 -4.39 12.22
C GLY A 258 -19.06 -4.20 13.70
N TYR A 259 -18.28 -3.40 14.43
CA TYR A 259 -18.50 -3.14 15.85
C TYR A 259 -17.89 -1.80 16.28
N ASN A 260 -18.62 -1.05 17.10
CA ASN A 260 -18.15 0.20 17.68
C ASN A 260 -17.20 -0.06 18.88
N TYR A 261 -15.99 -0.55 18.61
CA TYR A 261 -15.03 -0.87 19.66
C TYR A 261 -14.60 0.38 20.43
N GLN A 262 -14.87 0.35 21.72
CA GLN A 262 -14.39 1.37 22.65
C GLN A 262 -12.87 1.24 22.89
N HIS A 263 -12.23 2.35 23.24
CA HIS A 263 -10.79 2.42 23.46
C HIS A 263 -10.26 1.35 24.42
N HIS A 264 -11.01 1.03 25.49
CA HIS A 264 -10.60 0.06 26.50
C HIS A 264 -10.54 -1.36 25.95
N THR A 265 -11.37 -1.68 24.95
CA THR A 265 -11.40 -2.98 24.28
C THR A 265 -10.19 -3.14 23.37
N LEU A 266 -9.89 -2.14 22.55
CA LEU A 266 -8.71 -2.14 21.66
C LEU A 266 -7.39 -2.12 22.45
N ASP A 267 -7.32 -1.32 23.50
CA ASP A 267 -6.17 -1.26 24.40
C ASP A 267 -5.98 -2.58 25.16
N LYS A 268 -7.05 -3.21 25.65
CA LYS A 268 -6.98 -4.56 26.25
C LYS A 268 -6.45 -5.58 25.24
N PHE A 269 -6.95 -5.55 24.00
CA PHE A 269 -6.50 -6.45 22.94
C PHE A 269 -4.99 -6.28 22.66
N LEU A 270 -4.50 -5.06 22.46
CA LEU A 270 -3.07 -4.78 22.27
C LEU A 270 -2.22 -5.22 23.47
N ARG A 271 -2.70 -5.03 24.70
CA ARG A 271 -1.98 -5.49 25.91
C ARG A 271 -1.87 -7.01 25.95
N GLU A 272 -2.94 -7.73 25.61
CA GLU A 272 -2.94 -9.19 25.61
C GLU A 272 -2.01 -9.74 24.51
N LEU A 273 -1.93 -9.10 23.34
CA LEU A 273 -0.92 -9.42 22.31
C LEU A 273 0.52 -9.22 22.82
N LYS A 274 0.77 -8.15 23.59
CA LYS A 274 2.07 -7.93 24.25
C LYS A 274 2.39 -9.04 25.26
N TYR A 275 1.39 -9.54 26.00
CA TYR A 275 1.59 -10.64 26.94
C TYR A 275 1.83 -11.98 26.24
N LEU A 276 1.19 -12.21 25.09
CA LEU A 276 1.46 -13.36 24.23
C LEU A 276 2.89 -13.33 23.68
N GLY A 277 3.44 -12.14 23.42
CA GLY A 277 4.80 -11.99 22.90
C GLY A 277 4.93 -12.23 21.40
N ILE A 278 3.88 -11.91 20.65
CA ILE A 278 3.78 -12.16 19.21
C ILE A 278 4.50 -11.09 18.34
N SER A 279 5.17 -10.09 18.92
CA SER A 279 5.71 -8.94 18.19
C SER A 279 6.60 -9.35 17.00
N ASP A 280 7.56 -10.23 17.25
CA ASP A 280 8.59 -10.57 16.27
C ASP A 280 7.99 -11.39 15.13
N ARG A 281 7.03 -12.26 15.46
CA ARG A 281 6.28 -13.05 14.49
C ARG A 281 5.37 -12.16 13.64
N LEU A 282 4.62 -11.24 14.26
CA LEU A 282 3.82 -10.26 13.53
C LEU A 282 4.68 -9.44 12.58
N LEU A 283 5.86 -8.98 13.00
CA LEU A 283 6.73 -8.18 12.15
C LEU A 283 7.13 -8.95 10.89
N ARG A 284 7.61 -10.20 11.03
CA ARG A 284 8.03 -11.04 9.89
C ARG A 284 6.87 -11.34 8.94
N GLU A 285 5.74 -11.73 9.49
CA GLU A 285 4.60 -12.24 8.71
C GLU A 285 3.88 -11.11 7.98
N GLN A 286 3.82 -9.91 8.59
CA GLN A 286 3.27 -8.74 7.91
C GLN A 286 4.14 -8.33 6.70
N VAL A 287 5.47 -8.37 6.85
CA VAL A 287 6.39 -8.10 5.73
C VAL A 287 6.22 -9.16 4.64
N TRP A 288 6.13 -10.44 5.02
CA TRP A 288 5.89 -11.52 4.08
C TRP A 288 4.56 -11.36 3.34
N PHE A 289 3.47 -11.06 4.05
CA PHE A 289 2.15 -10.83 3.49
C PHE A 289 2.15 -9.72 2.45
N TRP A 290 2.65 -8.53 2.81
CA TRP A 290 2.66 -7.39 1.90
C TRP A 290 3.56 -7.61 0.69
N ARG A 291 4.66 -8.35 0.85
CA ARG A 291 5.54 -8.75 -0.26
C ARG A 291 4.83 -9.58 -1.32
N GLN A 292 3.82 -10.39 -0.97
CA GLN A 292 3.00 -11.12 -1.96
C GLN A 292 2.10 -10.20 -2.79
N HIS A 293 1.86 -8.98 -2.31
CA HIS A 293 0.99 -7.99 -2.97
C HIS A 293 1.75 -6.84 -3.62
N TRP A 294 3.06 -6.73 -3.37
CA TRP A 294 3.92 -5.81 -4.09
C TRP A 294 3.98 -6.24 -5.56
N GLN A 295 3.82 -5.29 -6.47
CA GLN A 295 3.98 -5.57 -7.90
C GLN A 295 5.43 -6.01 -8.16
N GLU A 296 5.64 -6.76 -9.25
CA GLU A 296 6.97 -6.91 -9.83
C GLU A 296 7.44 -5.53 -10.28
N PHE A 297 8.13 -4.82 -9.39
CA PHE A 297 8.74 -3.55 -9.74
C PHE A 297 9.86 -3.82 -10.73
N GLU A 298 9.94 -2.99 -11.78
CA GLU A 298 11.15 -2.89 -12.59
C GLU A 298 12.36 -2.75 -11.66
N SER A 299 13.47 -3.40 -12.00
CA SER A 299 14.69 -3.35 -11.19
C SER A 299 14.99 -1.91 -10.81
N SER A 300 15.38 -1.65 -9.55
CA SER A 300 15.70 -0.30 -9.03
C SER A 300 16.85 0.43 -9.79
N GLY A 301 17.36 -0.20 -10.86
CA GLY A 301 18.54 0.20 -11.62
C GLY A 301 19.84 -0.06 -10.86
N LEU A 302 19.77 -0.63 -9.65
CA LEU A 302 20.93 -0.93 -8.82
C LEU A 302 21.36 -2.39 -9.01
N PRO A 303 22.65 -2.68 -9.22
CA PRO A 303 23.16 -4.04 -9.37
C PRO A 303 23.33 -4.77 -8.02
N PHE A 304 22.71 -4.26 -6.95
CA PHE A 304 22.81 -4.76 -5.58
C PHE A 304 21.52 -4.50 -4.80
N LEU A 305 21.32 -5.25 -3.71
CA LEU A 305 20.20 -5.01 -2.80
C LEU A 305 20.53 -3.83 -1.89
N CYS A 306 19.68 -2.82 -1.89
CA CYS A 306 19.83 -1.61 -1.10
C CYS A 306 18.81 -1.61 0.05
N TYR A 307 19.27 -1.28 1.25
CA TYR A 307 18.44 -1.09 2.43
C TYR A 307 18.71 0.27 3.04
N TYR A 308 17.64 1.02 3.29
CA TYR A 308 17.68 2.31 3.95
C TYR A 308 17.40 2.14 5.43
N VAL A 309 18.22 2.75 6.28
CA VAL A 309 18.10 2.67 7.73
C VAL A 309 18.07 4.06 8.32
N ASP A 310 16.97 4.38 9.00
CA ASP A 310 16.82 5.65 9.68
C ASP A 310 16.02 5.53 10.99
N GLY A 311 16.35 6.43 11.92
CA GLY A 311 15.83 6.49 13.28
C GLY A 311 14.81 7.61 13.46
N ASN A 312 13.57 7.24 13.77
CA ASN A 312 12.53 8.20 14.16
C ASN A 312 12.50 8.40 15.68
N THR A 313 12.97 9.55 16.14
CA THR A 313 12.96 9.91 17.57
C THR A 313 11.60 10.46 18.03
N LYS A 314 11.05 9.85 19.09
CA LYS A 314 9.80 10.20 19.75
C LYS A 314 10.05 10.82 21.13
N PRO A 315 9.59 12.05 21.39
CA PRO A 315 9.75 12.66 22.71
C PRO A 315 8.92 11.93 23.78
N LEU A 316 9.52 11.71 24.95
CA LEU A 316 8.93 11.04 26.10
C LEU A 316 8.94 11.98 27.30
N TRP A 317 7.75 12.43 27.71
CA TRP A 317 7.57 13.19 28.94
C TRP A 317 7.39 12.26 30.13
N SER A 318 8.28 12.37 31.11
CA SER A 318 8.26 11.53 32.31
C SER A 318 8.81 12.31 33.50
N LYS A 319 8.12 12.21 34.65
CA LYS A 319 8.65 12.68 35.95
C LYS A 319 9.80 11.81 36.48
N LYS A 320 10.01 10.62 35.90
CA LYS A 320 11.10 9.70 36.25
C LYS A 320 12.26 9.86 35.27
N ARG A 321 13.49 9.68 35.75
CA ARG A 321 14.69 9.60 34.92
C ARG A 321 14.52 8.49 33.87
N VAL A 322 14.79 8.82 32.62
CA VAL A 322 14.70 7.95 31.44
C VAL A 322 15.89 8.25 30.54
N LYS A 323 16.24 7.31 29.65
CA LYS A 323 17.30 7.56 28.64
C LYS A 323 16.90 8.75 27.76
N GLN A 324 17.88 9.61 27.47
CA GLN A 324 17.70 10.85 26.74
C GLN A 324 18.45 10.80 25.40
N ASN A 325 17.96 11.53 24.42
CA ASN A 325 18.65 11.82 23.16
C ASN A 325 18.25 13.23 22.68
N LYS A 326 18.96 13.78 21.70
CA LYS A 326 18.56 15.01 21.01
C LYS A 326 17.28 14.75 20.23
N VAL A 327 16.19 15.42 20.57
CA VAL A 327 14.93 15.38 19.82
C VAL A 327 14.92 16.55 18.85
N THR A 328 15.31 16.31 17.60
CA THR A 328 15.53 17.36 16.58
C THR A 328 14.32 18.28 16.40
N MET A 329 13.10 17.73 16.34
CA MET A 329 11.87 18.53 16.21
C MET A 329 11.63 19.52 17.37
N LEU A 330 12.22 19.27 18.55
CA LEU A 330 12.10 20.15 19.73
C LEU A 330 13.39 20.91 20.03
N GLY A 331 14.46 20.71 19.27
CA GLY A 331 15.74 21.39 19.44
C GLY A 331 16.45 21.13 20.78
N ARG A 332 16.10 20.08 21.52
CA ARG A 332 16.64 19.83 22.87
C ARG A 332 16.91 18.36 23.18
N VAL A 333 17.81 18.12 24.12
CA VAL A 333 18.05 16.79 24.71
C VAL A 333 16.98 16.52 25.76
N MET A 334 16.23 15.43 25.60
CA MET A 334 15.19 15.04 26.55
C MET A 334 14.94 13.54 26.49
N GLY A 335 14.14 13.02 27.43
CA GLY A 335 13.69 11.63 27.41
C GLY A 335 13.02 11.31 26.07
N CYS A 336 13.39 10.18 25.47
CA CYS A 336 12.84 9.78 24.17
C CYS A 336 12.81 8.26 23.97
N LEU A 337 12.08 7.85 22.94
CA LEU A 337 12.20 6.54 22.31
C LEU A 337 12.71 6.75 20.89
N GLU A 338 13.57 5.88 20.40
CA GLU A 338 13.99 5.91 19.00
C GLU A 338 13.48 4.66 18.30
N GLN A 339 12.81 4.85 17.17
CA GLN A 339 12.30 3.76 16.35
C GLN A 339 13.16 3.65 15.10
N VAL A 340 13.88 2.54 14.96
CA VAL A 340 14.67 2.26 13.76
C VAL A 340 13.77 1.55 12.76
N PHE A 341 13.63 2.12 11.58
CA PHE A 341 12.98 1.46 10.46
C PHE A 341 14.04 1.03 9.45
N VAL A 342 13.72 -0.04 8.73
CA VAL A 342 14.48 -0.42 7.55
C VAL A 342 13.53 -0.51 6.37
N HIS A 343 13.88 0.18 5.30
CA HIS A 343 13.17 0.11 4.03
C HIS A 343 14.02 -0.60 2.97
N ASP A 344 13.38 -1.31 2.06
CA ASP A 344 14.06 -1.82 0.86
C ASP A 344 14.30 -0.71 -0.18
N ALA A 345 14.97 -1.06 -1.28
CA ALA A 345 15.28 -0.13 -2.37
C ALA A 345 14.03 0.55 -2.97
N PHE A 346 12.86 -0.07 -2.87
CA PHE A 346 11.58 0.42 -3.39
C PHE A 346 10.82 1.27 -2.36
N GLY A 347 11.35 1.39 -1.15
CA GLY A 347 10.73 2.12 -0.06
C GLY A 347 9.69 1.31 0.72
N HIS A 348 9.69 -0.01 0.63
CA HIS A 348 8.80 -0.79 1.50
C HIS A 348 9.41 -0.97 2.89
N PRO A 349 8.65 -0.74 3.97
CA PRO A 349 9.13 -1.01 5.32
C PRO A 349 9.24 -2.52 5.54
N VAL A 350 10.47 -3.02 5.72
CA VAL A 350 10.79 -4.43 5.90
C VAL A 350 11.15 -4.80 7.33
N TYR A 351 11.43 -3.81 8.18
CA TYR A 351 11.73 -4.05 9.60
C TYR A 351 11.49 -2.81 10.46
N LEU A 352 11.17 -3.04 11.74
CA LEU A 352 10.98 -1.99 12.75
C LEU A 352 11.38 -2.50 14.13
N GLU A 353 12.20 -1.72 14.85
CA GLU A 353 12.50 -1.96 16.26
C GLU A 353 12.49 -0.66 17.07
N THR A 354 12.10 -0.72 18.35
CA THR A 354 11.96 0.45 19.21
C THR A 354 12.92 0.37 20.40
N TYR A 355 13.73 1.41 20.56
CA TYR A 355 14.75 1.54 21.59
C TYR A 355 14.38 2.66 22.59
N ALA A 356 14.86 2.53 23.82
CA ALA A 356 14.76 3.60 24.81
C ALA A 356 15.99 4.53 24.71
N GLY A 357 15.75 5.84 24.57
CA GLY A 357 16.82 6.80 24.30
C GLY A 357 17.32 6.71 22.87
N LYS A 358 18.64 6.83 22.70
CA LYS A 358 19.31 6.65 21.41
C LYS A 358 19.37 5.16 21.04
N ALA A 359 18.92 4.82 19.83
CA ALA A 359 19.13 3.51 19.24
C ALA A 359 20.63 3.33 18.98
N PRO A 360 21.21 2.17 19.32
CA PRO A 360 22.64 2.00 19.21
C PRO A 360 23.00 1.59 17.78
N VAL A 361 22.67 2.47 16.82
CA VAL A 361 22.68 2.18 15.38
C VAL A 361 24.04 1.68 14.90
N GLY A 362 25.18 2.26 15.32
CA GLY A 362 26.54 1.88 14.87
C GLY A 362 26.90 0.38 14.82
N GLU A 363 27.61 -0.16 15.82
CA GLU A 363 28.05 -1.58 15.80
C GLU A 363 26.88 -2.58 15.78
N HIS A 364 25.71 -2.20 16.31
CA HIS A 364 24.55 -3.09 16.32
C HIS A 364 23.75 -3.12 15.02
N ILE A 365 24.05 -2.27 14.02
CA ILE A 365 23.46 -2.41 12.68
C ILE A 365 23.71 -3.81 12.14
N LEU A 366 24.92 -4.38 12.33
CA LEU A 366 25.20 -5.71 11.79
C LEU A 366 24.31 -6.79 12.43
N GLY A 367 24.17 -6.77 13.76
CA GLY A 367 23.25 -7.66 14.46
C GLY A 367 21.77 -7.40 14.16
N LEU A 368 21.39 -6.16 13.85
CA LEU A 368 20.06 -5.82 13.34
C LEU A 368 19.82 -6.48 11.97
N PHE A 369 20.81 -6.43 11.08
CA PHE A 369 20.71 -7.01 9.75
C PHE A 369 20.67 -8.54 9.76
N GLU A 370 21.35 -9.21 10.68
CA GLU A 370 21.15 -10.64 10.89
C GLU A 370 19.69 -10.97 11.22
N LYS A 371 19.03 -10.15 12.06
CA LYS A 371 17.60 -10.32 12.36
C LYS A 371 16.72 -10.02 11.15
N ILE A 372 17.08 -9.03 10.34
CA ILE A 372 16.37 -8.62 9.12
C ILE A 372 16.48 -9.71 8.06
N GLU A 373 17.66 -10.28 7.84
CA GLU A 373 17.85 -11.41 6.95
C GLU A 373 17.06 -12.61 7.42
N ALA A 374 17.10 -12.95 8.71
CA ALA A 374 16.25 -14.02 9.25
C ALA A 374 14.73 -13.73 9.08
N ALA A 375 14.35 -12.48 8.85
CA ALA A 375 12.97 -12.07 8.56
C ALA A 375 12.64 -12.08 7.05
N LEU A 376 13.61 -11.72 6.20
CA LEU A 376 13.45 -11.55 4.75
C LEU A 376 13.78 -12.81 3.95
N GLU A 377 14.79 -13.54 4.39
CA GLU A 377 15.22 -14.84 3.89
C GLU A 377 14.45 -15.88 4.69
N GLY A 378 13.36 -16.37 4.10
CA GLY A 378 12.64 -17.53 4.62
C GLY A 378 13.52 -18.79 4.63
N PRO A 379 12.97 -19.97 4.96
CA PRO A 379 13.73 -21.21 4.92
C PRO A 379 14.30 -21.46 3.50
N GLY A 380 15.62 -21.41 3.37
CA GLY A 380 16.31 -21.60 2.09
C GLY A 380 17.82 -21.31 2.18
N PRO A 381 18.61 -21.70 1.16
CA PRO A 381 20.03 -21.38 1.12
C PRO A 381 20.25 -19.86 1.02
N PRO A 382 21.24 -19.29 1.75
CA PRO A 382 21.52 -17.86 1.73
C PRO A 382 21.79 -17.36 0.30
N LEU A 383 21.12 -16.29 -0.10
CA LEU A 383 21.39 -15.67 -1.39
C LEU A 383 22.74 -14.94 -1.35
N ARG A 384 23.68 -15.34 -2.22
CA ARG A 384 24.98 -14.68 -2.40
C ARG A 384 24.82 -13.39 -3.21
N VAL A 385 24.14 -12.40 -2.63
CA VAL A 385 23.92 -11.09 -3.23
C VAL A 385 24.63 -10.02 -2.40
N ARG A 386 25.23 -9.03 -3.04
CA ARG A 386 25.81 -7.88 -2.32
C ARG A 386 24.69 -7.03 -1.74
N ARG A 387 24.77 -6.78 -0.44
CA ARG A 387 23.78 -5.99 0.30
C ARG A 387 24.42 -4.68 0.73
N VAL A 388 23.72 -3.59 0.50
CA VAL A 388 24.21 -2.23 0.77
C VAL A 388 23.28 -1.57 1.78
N ILE A 389 23.88 -1.09 2.87
CA ILE A 389 23.20 -0.42 3.95
C ILE A 389 23.47 1.08 3.80
N VAL A 390 22.42 1.84 3.52
CA VAL A 390 22.49 3.27 3.32
C VAL A 390 21.98 3.96 4.58
N MET A 391 22.83 4.80 5.17
CA MET A 391 22.58 5.44 6.46
C MET A 391 22.83 6.93 6.39
N ASP A 392 22.12 7.70 7.22
CA ASP A 392 22.41 9.12 7.41
C ASP A 392 23.83 9.36 7.99
N ALA A 393 24.34 10.58 7.80
CA ALA A 393 25.68 11.01 8.21
C ALA A 393 25.95 10.75 9.69
N ALA A 394 24.93 10.81 10.55
CA ALA A 394 25.05 10.52 11.98
C ALA A 394 25.55 9.08 12.30
N SER A 395 25.58 8.17 11.32
CA SER A 395 26.02 6.79 11.47
C SER A 395 27.45 6.51 10.99
N ASN A 396 28.18 7.54 10.54
CA ASN A 396 29.51 7.41 9.93
C ASN A 396 30.70 7.27 10.91
N GLY A 397 30.43 6.95 12.18
CA GLY A 397 31.47 6.80 13.20
C GLY A 397 32.44 5.66 12.89
N VAL A 398 33.72 5.84 13.22
CA VAL A 398 34.79 4.87 12.89
C VAL A 398 34.53 3.47 13.46
N ALA A 399 33.93 3.36 14.65
CA ALA A 399 33.49 2.07 15.20
C ALA A 399 32.53 1.31 14.27
N THR A 400 31.58 2.02 13.65
CA THR A 400 30.68 1.44 12.62
C THR A 400 31.48 0.98 11.41
N LEU A 401 32.42 1.80 10.93
CA LEU A 401 33.26 1.49 9.77
C LEU A 401 34.15 0.25 10.02
N ARG A 402 34.73 0.13 11.23
CA ARG A 402 35.50 -1.04 11.66
C ARG A 402 34.64 -2.30 11.67
N ALA A 403 33.42 -2.21 12.21
CA ALA A 403 32.49 -3.33 12.21
C ALA A 403 32.20 -3.81 10.77
N PHE A 404 31.95 -2.88 9.85
CA PHE A 404 31.80 -3.23 8.44
C PHE A 404 33.08 -3.80 7.81
N ALA A 405 34.26 -3.33 8.19
CA ALA A 405 35.54 -3.87 7.68
C ALA A 405 35.84 -5.29 8.19
N SER A 406 35.31 -5.68 9.36
CA SER A 406 35.49 -7.02 9.94
C SER A 406 34.64 -8.13 9.28
N GLN A 407 33.88 -7.80 8.24
CA GLN A 407 33.00 -8.73 7.54
C GLN A 407 32.94 -8.42 6.03
N GLU A 408 32.54 -9.40 5.22
CA GLU A 408 32.51 -9.26 3.75
C GLU A 408 31.10 -9.24 3.15
N LYS A 409 30.06 -9.42 3.97
CA LYS A 409 28.68 -9.66 3.54
C LYS A 409 27.93 -8.38 3.17
N TYR A 410 28.11 -7.35 3.97
CA TYR A 410 27.40 -6.08 3.88
C TYR A 410 28.36 -4.96 3.47
N HIS A 411 27.87 -4.06 2.63
CA HIS A 411 28.54 -2.81 2.33
C HIS A 411 27.75 -1.65 2.91
N TYR A 412 28.41 -0.50 3.08
CA TYR A 412 27.76 0.72 3.53
C TYR A 412 27.83 1.84 2.50
N ILE A 413 26.89 2.77 2.56
CA ILE A 413 27.00 4.11 2.00
C ILE A 413 26.50 5.10 3.06
N THR A 414 27.29 6.11 3.38
CA THR A 414 26.89 7.19 4.31
C THR A 414 27.57 8.49 3.90
N ALA A 415 27.06 9.63 4.37
CA ALA A 415 27.67 10.93 4.10
C ALA A 415 28.67 11.31 5.19
N LEU A 416 29.69 12.09 4.82
CA LEU A 416 30.50 12.85 5.76
C LEU A 416 29.84 14.20 6.03
N ASP A 417 29.86 14.62 7.29
CA ASP A 417 29.52 15.98 7.68
C ASP A 417 30.60 16.95 7.18
N ASP A 418 30.21 18.20 6.94
CA ASP A 418 31.11 19.23 6.38
C ASP A 418 32.39 19.43 7.22
N ASN A 419 32.29 19.27 8.54
CA ASN A 419 33.42 19.38 9.47
C ASN A 419 34.36 18.16 9.47
N GLN A 420 33.95 17.03 8.89
CA GLN A 420 34.77 15.81 8.80
C GLN A 420 35.63 15.81 7.54
N TRP A 421 35.20 16.51 6.49
CA TRP A 421 35.95 16.67 5.26
C TRP A 421 37.16 17.61 5.43
N ASN A 422 38.33 17.15 5.02
CA ASN A 422 39.54 17.98 4.93
C ASN A 422 40.35 17.56 3.70
N PRO A 423 40.71 18.48 2.78
CA PRO A 423 41.55 18.17 1.63
C PRO A 423 42.88 17.49 1.99
N ARG A 424 43.44 17.75 3.19
CA ARG A 424 44.67 17.10 3.67
C ARG A 424 44.52 15.61 3.96
N LYS A 425 43.28 15.12 4.11
CA LYS A 425 42.96 13.71 4.34
C LYS A 425 42.76 12.94 3.03
N VAL A 426 42.84 13.60 1.87
CA VAL A 426 42.69 12.97 0.57
C VAL A 426 44.02 12.36 0.16
N ILE A 427 44.06 11.02 0.10
CA ILE A 427 45.23 10.25 -0.33
C ILE A 427 45.31 10.26 -1.87
N GLU A 428 44.17 10.02 -2.52
CA GLU A 428 44.06 9.93 -3.97
C GLU A 428 42.77 10.61 -4.42
N GLU A 429 42.82 11.33 -5.55
CA GLU A 429 41.64 11.89 -6.21
C GLU A 429 41.64 11.53 -7.70
N GLY A 430 40.54 10.91 -8.15
CA GLY A 430 40.32 10.53 -9.53
C GLY A 430 39.85 11.70 -10.40
N ARG A 431 39.77 11.45 -11.71
CA ARG A 431 39.28 12.43 -12.69
C ARG A 431 37.82 12.80 -12.43
N ALA A 432 37.51 14.07 -12.71
CA ALA A 432 36.14 14.55 -12.72
C ALA A 432 35.30 13.80 -13.75
N LYS A 433 34.11 13.34 -13.35
CA LYS A 433 33.11 12.71 -14.21
C LYS A 433 31.76 13.35 -13.97
N ARG A 434 30.95 13.50 -15.03
CA ARG A 434 29.59 13.99 -14.87
C ARG A 434 28.73 12.96 -14.14
N TYR A 435 27.89 13.40 -13.21
CA TYR A 435 26.91 12.53 -12.56
C TYR A 435 25.87 12.08 -13.59
N TYR A 436 25.63 10.77 -13.68
CA TYR A 436 24.75 10.22 -14.70
C TYR A 436 23.26 10.53 -14.47
N TYR A 437 22.84 10.70 -13.21
CA TYR A 437 21.42 10.86 -12.84
C TYR A 437 21.08 12.28 -12.35
N GLY A 438 21.92 13.29 -12.63
CA GLY A 438 21.62 14.67 -12.24
C GLY A 438 22.76 15.66 -12.44
N GLU A 439 22.50 16.90 -12.02
CA GLU A 439 23.40 18.04 -12.27
C GLU A 439 24.50 18.17 -11.21
N ALA A 440 25.53 17.32 -11.32
CA ALA A 440 26.71 17.37 -10.46
C ALA A 440 27.97 16.84 -11.16
N THR A 441 29.12 17.23 -10.63
CA THR A 441 30.42 16.65 -10.99
C THR A 441 30.91 15.75 -9.86
N LEU A 442 31.27 14.52 -10.20
CA LEU A 442 31.76 13.51 -9.26
C LEU A 442 33.27 13.36 -9.36
N ARG A 443 33.93 13.21 -8.20
CA ARG A 443 35.31 12.73 -8.10
C ARG A 443 35.37 11.58 -7.12
N GLU A 444 35.97 10.48 -7.53
CA GLU A 444 36.27 9.40 -6.59
C GLU A 444 37.54 9.74 -5.82
N CYS A 445 37.51 9.52 -4.51
CA CYS A 445 38.62 9.82 -3.62
C CYS A 445 38.93 8.61 -2.74
N ARG A 446 40.17 8.52 -2.26
CA ARG A 446 40.54 7.70 -1.09
C ARG A 446 40.85 8.65 0.06
N LEU A 447 40.19 8.45 1.19
CA LEU A 447 40.31 9.31 2.37
C LEU A 447 40.88 8.55 3.55
N GLU A 448 41.68 9.25 4.35
CA GLU A 448 42.13 8.77 5.65
C GLU A 448 41.31 9.43 6.77
N LEU A 449 40.63 8.61 7.57
CA LEU A 449 39.80 9.06 8.69
C LEU A 449 40.39 8.58 10.02
N GLU A 450 40.55 9.49 10.97
CA GLU A 450 41.02 9.16 12.32
C GLU A 450 39.85 8.79 13.24
N ASP A 451 40.04 7.78 14.08
CA ASP A 451 39.08 7.44 15.12
C ASP A 451 39.03 8.50 16.22
N SER A 452 37.84 9.03 16.51
CA SER A 452 37.64 9.99 17.59
C SER A 452 37.81 9.39 18.99
N ARG A 453 37.74 8.07 19.13
CA ARG A 453 37.94 7.33 20.40
C ARG A 453 39.34 6.78 20.57
N GLU A 454 40.08 6.59 19.48
CA GLU A 454 41.42 6.02 19.49
C GLU A 454 42.35 6.88 18.61
N LYS A 455 42.94 7.88 19.24
CA LYS A 455 43.81 8.85 18.57
C LYS A 455 44.99 8.13 17.89
N GLY A 456 45.27 8.48 16.64
CA GLY A 456 46.31 7.86 15.81
C GLY A 456 45.86 6.61 15.04
N TYR A 457 44.67 6.07 15.30
CA TYR A 457 44.11 5.01 14.47
C TYR A 457 43.48 5.60 13.21
N LEU A 458 44.00 5.21 12.04
CA LEU A 458 43.60 5.73 10.73
C LEU A 458 42.90 4.63 9.93
N VAL A 459 41.72 4.95 9.41
CA VAL A 459 40.95 4.09 8.50
C VAL A 459 40.93 4.72 7.13
N GLU A 460 41.38 3.95 6.16
CA GLU A 460 41.24 4.32 4.77
C GLU A 460 39.85 3.95 4.24
N VAL A 461 39.18 4.90 3.60
CA VAL A 461 37.84 4.69 3.03
C VAL A 461 37.76 5.21 1.59
N ARG A 462 36.99 4.49 0.76
CA ARG A 462 36.57 5.01 -0.55
C ARG A 462 35.52 6.10 -0.34
N ALA A 463 35.69 7.21 -1.04
CA ALA A 463 34.75 8.32 -1.04
C ALA A 463 34.37 8.77 -2.45
N VAL A 464 33.20 9.41 -2.55
CA VAL A 464 32.72 10.10 -3.74
C VAL A 464 32.44 11.54 -3.35
N ARG A 465 33.27 12.45 -3.83
CA ARG A 465 33.03 13.89 -3.74
C ARG A 465 32.04 14.29 -4.83
N ILE A 466 30.99 14.97 -4.41
CA ILE A 466 29.91 15.48 -5.25
C ILE A 466 29.99 16.99 -5.18
N ASP A 467 30.38 17.61 -6.27
CA ASP A 467 30.30 19.06 -6.45
C ASP A 467 29.03 19.34 -7.25
N TRP A 468 27.97 19.78 -6.58
CA TRP A 468 26.70 20.11 -7.21
C TRP A 468 26.81 21.43 -7.99
N ASP A 469 26.11 21.52 -9.11
CA ASP A 469 26.17 22.71 -9.98
C ASP A 469 25.63 23.97 -9.29
N TYR A 470 24.76 23.82 -8.30
CA TYR A 470 24.28 24.93 -7.46
C TYR A 470 25.27 25.37 -6.36
N GLY A 471 26.50 24.83 -6.37
CA GLY A 471 27.62 25.30 -5.54
C GLY A 471 27.79 24.58 -4.19
N LYS A 472 26.95 23.60 -3.86
CA LYS A 472 27.10 22.80 -2.64
C LYS A 472 28.04 21.62 -2.89
N ARG A 473 28.83 21.26 -1.87
CA ARG A 473 29.59 20.00 -1.84
C ARG A 473 28.90 18.97 -0.95
N THR A 474 29.00 17.71 -1.33
CA THR A 474 28.66 16.58 -0.46
C THR A 474 29.70 15.49 -0.67
N VAL A 475 30.06 14.77 0.39
CA VAL A 475 31.01 13.67 0.30
C VAL A 475 30.36 12.43 0.87
N LEU A 476 30.26 11.39 0.04
CA LEU A 476 29.78 10.07 0.47
C LEU A 476 30.97 9.15 0.67
N ILE A 477 30.94 8.32 1.71
CA ILE A 477 31.89 7.24 1.93
C ILE A 477 31.20 5.89 1.75
N THR A 478 31.94 4.90 1.25
CA THR A 478 31.40 3.58 0.97
C THR A 478 32.46 2.48 1.07
N SER A 479 32.04 1.26 1.40
CA SER A 479 32.88 0.05 1.26
C SER A 479 32.63 -0.72 -0.03
N LEU A 480 31.82 -0.20 -0.96
CA LEU A 480 31.61 -0.84 -2.25
C LEU A 480 32.89 -0.81 -3.10
N PRO A 481 33.27 -1.92 -3.73
CA PRO A 481 34.46 -1.97 -4.58
C PRO A 481 34.26 -1.14 -5.85
N LYS A 482 35.29 -0.37 -6.22
CA LYS A 482 35.29 0.56 -7.35
C LYS A 482 35.15 -0.15 -8.69
N GLU A 483 35.67 -1.37 -8.76
CA GLU A 483 35.71 -2.22 -9.94
C GLU A 483 34.31 -2.71 -10.34
N VAL A 484 33.37 -2.73 -9.39
CA VAL A 484 32.01 -3.26 -9.60
C VAL A 484 30.95 -2.18 -9.56
N VAL A 485 31.09 -1.17 -8.69
CA VAL A 485 30.09 -0.11 -8.55
C VAL A 485 30.76 1.25 -8.71
N GLY A 486 30.46 1.94 -9.80
CA GLY A 486 30.97 3.29 -10.07
C GLY A 486 30.29 4.38 -9.23
N ALA A 487 30.96 5.54 -9.12
CA ALA A 487 30.51 6.71 -8.35
C ALA A 487 29.02 7.08 -8.55
N SER A 488 28.52 7.13 -9.80
CA SER A 488 27.13 7.51 -10.06
C SER A 488 26.11 6.58 -9.39
N LEU A 489 26.39 5.27 -9.30
CA LEU A 489 25.49 4.33 -8.63
C LEU A 489 25.53 4.46 -7.11
N VAL A 490 26.70 4.77 -6.54
CA VAL A 490 26.84 5.08 -5.10
C VAL A 490 26.01 6.32 -4.74
N VAL A 491 26.12 7.37 -5.55
CA VAL A 491 25.36 8.61 -5.37
C VAL A 491 23.86 8.35 -5.53
N LYS A 492 23.45 7.63 -6.59
CA LYS A 492 22.04 7.26 -6.80
C LYS A 492 21.48 6.52 -5.59
N ALA A 493 22.14 5.45 -5.16
CA ALA A 493 21.69 4.65 -4.02
C ALA A 493 21.57 5.48 -2.74
N TYR A 494 22.46 6.43 -2.48
CA TYR A 494 22.34 7.30 -1.31
C TYR A 494 21.13 8.25 -1.39
N PHE A 495 20.91 8.90 -2.54
CA PHE A 495 19.86 9.90 -2.69
C PHE A 495 18.46 9.30 -2.91
N ASP A 496 18.37 8.06 -3.41
CA ASP A 496 17.12 7.29 -3.46
C ASP A 496 16.54 7.04 -2.06
N ARG A 497 17.34 7.17 -0.99
CA ARG A 497 16.85 7.15 0.40
C ARG A 497 15.77 8.19 0.66
N TRP A 498 15.85 9.36 0.03
CA TRP A 498 14.88 10.44 0.26
C TRP A 498 13.44 10.05 -0.16
N PRO A 499 13.18 9.67 -1.44
CA PRO A 499 11.85 9.24 -1.84
C PRO A 499 11.43 7.91 -1.19
N SER A 500 12.36 6.99 -0.94
CA SER A 500 12.05 5.64 -0.44
C SER A 500 11.79 5.58 1.06
N GLU A 501 12.39 6.46 1.88
CA GLU A 501 12.24 6.42 3.34
C GLU A 501 11.80 7.77 3.92
N GLU A 502 12.55 8.85 3.68
CA GLU A 502 12.30 10.14 4.35
C GLU A 502 10.93 10.73 4.00
N LEU A 503 10.54 10.67 2.72
CA LEU A 503 9.24 11.14 2.27
C LEU A 503 8.10 10.32 2.90
N GLN A 504 8.30 9.02 3.09
CA GLN A 504 7.33 8.17 3.76
C GLN A 504 7.20 8.53 5.23
N PHE A 505 8.31 8.77 5.94
CA PHE A 505 8.24 9.27 7.32
C PHE A 505 7.53 10.60 7.43
N LYS A 506 7.75 11.53 6.51
CA LYS A 506 7.04 12.81 6.50
C LYS A 506 5.53 12.58 6.39
N ARG A 507 5.10 11.70 5.49
CA ARG A 507 3.68 11.31 5.33
C ARG A 507 3.14 10.61 6.58
N MET A 508 3.84 9.62 7.12
CA MET A 508 3.42 8.87 8.31
C MET A 508 3.40 9.72 9.58
N LYS A 509 4.30 10.69 9.75
CA LYS A 509 4.27 11.66 10.85
C LYS A 509 3.01 12.52 10.77
N SER A 510 2.65 12.97 9.58
CA SER A 510 1.46 13.82 9.36
C SER A 510 0.15 13.05 9.50
N PHE A 511 0.08 11.85 8.93
CA PHE A 511 -1.16 11.08 8.84
C PHE A 511 -1.31 10.09 10.00
N ALA A 512 -0.29 9.26 10.23
CA ALA A 512 -0.33 8.16 11.19
C ALA A 512 0.19 8.54 12.59
N CYS A 513 0.49 9.82 12.83
CA CYS A 513 1.06 10.31 14.10
C CYS A 513 2.30 9.52 14.54
N LEU A 514 3.15 9.14 13.58
CA LEU A 514 4.33 8.31 13.83
C LEU A 514 5.31 8.93 14.85
N ASN A 515 5.22 10.22 15.13
CA ASN A 515 6.02 10.91 16.15
C ASN A 515 5.53 10.69 17.60
N ARG A 516 4.34 10.12 17.81
CA ARG A 516 3.76 9.94 19.15
C ARG A 516 4.16 8.62 19.80
N VAL A 517 4.36 8.67 21.11
CA VAL A 517 4.67 7.50 21.93
C VAL A 517 3.40 6.71 22.22
N ALA A 518 3.34 5.46 21.76
CA ALA A 518 2.26 4.52 22.04
C ALA A 518 2.74 3.42 23.00
N GLY A 519 2.55 3.65 24.30
CA GLY A 519 2.88 2.69 25.36
C GLY A 519 4.37 2.63 25.71
N TYR A 520 4.70 2.97 26.95
CA TYR A 520 6.06 2.86 27.51
C TYR A 520 6.01 2.07 28.82
N GLY A 521 6.64 0.90 28.83
CA GLY A 521 6.91 0.14 30.05
C GLY A 521 8.11 0.74 30.79
N LYS A 522 8.12 0.69 32.12
CA LYS A 522 9.24 1.20 32.93
C LYS A 522 9.90 0.02 33.64
N LYS A 523 11.16 -0.23 33.34
CA LYS A 523 12.02 -1.09 34.16
C LYS A 523 13.01 -0.19 34.88
N LYS A 524 13.13 -0.31 36.20
CA LYS A 524 14.20 0.36 36.93
C LYS A 524 15.50 -0.30 36.48
N LEU A 525 16.37 0.47 35.87
CA LEU A 525 17.73 0.03 35.59
C LEU A 525 18.58 0.29 36.84
N PRO A 526 19.58 -0.55 37.15
CA PRO A 526 20.60 -0.19 38.12
C PRO A 526 21.26 1.12 37.68
N GLU A 527 21.71 1.93 38.64
CA GLU A 527 22.45 3.14 38.33
C GLU A 527 23.72 2.74 37.59
N TYR A 528 23.92 3.29 36.38
CA TYR A 528 25.20 3.18 35.71
C TYR A 528 26.19 4.02 36.51
N VAL A 529 27.09 3.36 37.24
CA VAL A 529 28.35 3.97 37.63
C VAL A 529 29.12 4.13 36.32
N GLN A 530 29.10 5.34 35.75
CA GLN A 530 30.10 5.69 34.75
C GLN A 530 31.44 5.74 35.49
N GLU A 531 32.24 4.69 35.35
CA GLU A 531 33.69 4.83 35.58
C GLU A 531 34.15 5.97 34.66
N ARG A 532 34.70 7.00 35.30
CA ARG A 532 35.09 8.27 34.68
C ARG A 532 36.29 8.09 33.76
#